data_AF-A0A7V3DY31-F1
#
_entry.id   AF-A0A7V3DY31-F1
#
_cell.length_a   1.000
_cell.length_b   1.000
_cell.length_c   1.000
_cell.angle_alpha   90.00
_cell.angle_beta   90.00
_cell.angle_gamma   90.00
#
_symmetry.space_group_name_H-M   'P 1'
#
loop_
_entity.id
_entity.type
_entity.pdbx_description
1 polymer ?
#
loop_
_entity_poly.entity_id
_entity_poly.type
_entity_poly.pdbx_seq_one_letter_code
_entity_poly.pdbx_strand_id
1 'polypeptide(L)'
;MRTMKSLSLVAVSVLYLTLPTASARDSARELQKMVGYTIIEAATVEKVSDAKGGGKLLILDNGSIYKVDLMFLEPLTMTDVIIFAKRYTKEQLEIIRKKSPQFPEAKIKLLVDNEAFDAELVGNR
;
A
#
# COMPACT_ATOMS: atom_id res chain seq x y z
N MET A 1 55.13 -40.88 -14.45
CA MET A 1 55.70 -39.74 -15.20
C MET A 1 54.55 -38.89 -15.76
N ARG A 2 54.54 -37.59 -15.43
CA ARG A 2 53.73 -36.47 -15.98
C ARG A 2 52.19 -36.61 -15.96
N THR A 3 51.48 -36.13 -14.93
CA THR A 3 50.98 -34.74 -14.73
C THR A 3 50.47 -34.03 -15.99
N MET A 4 49.15 -33.93 -16.13
CA MET A 4 48.50 -32.72 -16.63
C MET A 4 47.27 -32.43 -15.76
N LYS A 5 47.42 -31.36 -14.96
CA LYS A 5 46.33 -30.64 -14.32
C LYS A 5 45.74 -29.71 -15.38
N SER A 6 44.43 -29.79 -15.62
CA SER A 6 43.64 -28.67 -16.12
C SER A 6 42.28 -28.80 -15.42
N LEU A 7 42.10 -28.18 -14.25
CA LEU A 7 41.62 -26.81 -14.13
C LEU A 7 40.42 -26.52 -15.05
N SER A 8 39.32 -27.25 -14.82
CA SER A 8 37.99 -26.82 -15.28
C SER A 8 37.30 -26.15 -14.10
N LEU A 9 37.60 -24.87 -14.01
CA LEU A 9 36.88 -23.77 -13.40
C LEU A 9 35.52 -24.11 -12.75
N VAL A 10 35.48 -23.92 -11.44
CA VAL A 10 34.31 -23.55 -10.66
C VAL A 10 33.64 -22.34 -11.32
N ALA A 11 32.49 -22.55 -11.95
CA ALA A 11 31.62 -21.48 -12.42
C ALA A 11 30.15 -21.96 -12.44
N VAL A 12 29.66 -22.41 -11.30
CA VAL A 12 28.23 -22.34 -10.97
C VAL A 12 28.10 -21.47 -9.73
N SER A 13 28.65 -20.27 -9.85
CA SER A 13 28.57 -19.22 -8.84
C SER A 13 27.23 -18.51 -9.06
N VAL A 14 26.26 -18.84 -8.20
CA VAL A 14 25.27 -17.88 -7.71
C VAL A 14 24.42 -17.22 -8.80
N LEU A 15 23.53 -18.02 -9.40
CA LEU A 15 22.33 -17.48 -10.08
C LEU A 15 21.18 -17.27 -9.07
N TYR A 16 21.52 -16.83 -7.85
CA TYR A 16 20.59 -16.46 -6.80
C TYR A 16 20.98 -15.06 -6.32
N LEU A 17 20.05 -14.10 -6.32
CA LEU A 17 20.16 -12.74 -5.72
C LEU A 17 20.40 -11.55 -6.66
N THR A 18 19.89 -11.58 -7.89
CA THR A 18 19.43 -10.33 -8.52
C THR A 18 17.91 -10.33 -8.63
N LEU A 19 17.23 -10.66 -7.53
CA LEU A 19 15.87 -10.19 -7.29
C LEU A 19 15.95 -8.66 -7.07
N PRO A 20 14.93 -7.88 -7.47
CA PRO A 20 14.98 -6.43 -7.45
C PRO A 20 14.98 -5.91 -6.01
N THR A 21 16.17 -5.81 -5.41
CA THR A 21 16.36 -5.22 -4.07
C THR A 21 15.92 -3.75 -4.02
N ALA A 22 15.86 -3.07 -5.17
CA ALA A 22 15.27 -1.74 -5.29
C ALA A 22 13.77 -1.76 -4.97
N SER A 23 12.99 -2.62 -5.64
CA SER A 23 11.53 -2.72 -5.41
C SER A 23 11.20 -3.13 -3.97
N ALA A 24 11.94 -4.10 -3.41
CA ALA A 24 11.73 -4.50 -2.01
C ALA A 24 12.05 -3.36 -1.01
N ARG A 25 13.04 -2.51 -1.31
CA ARG A 25 13.43 -1.37 -0.47
C ARG A 25 12.41 -0.23 -0.55
N ASP A 26 11.86 0.01 -1.73
CA ASP A 26 10.83 1.02 -1.96
C ASP A 26 9.50 0.60 -1.31
N SER A 27 9.07 -0.65 -1.50
CA SER A 27 7.90 -1.20 -0.78
C SER A 27 8.09 -1.14 0.74
N ALA A 28 9.29 -1.43 1.26
CA ALA A 28 9.56 -1.33 2.69
C ALA A 28 9.43 0.10 3.22
N ARG A 29 9.82 1.11 2.43
CA ARG A 29 9.69 2.53 2.79
C ARG A 29 8.22 2.97 2.81
N GLU A 30 7.41 2.51 1.87
CA GLU A 30 5.99 2.82 1.82
C GLU A 30 5.23 2.14 2.97
N LEU A 31 5.56 0.89 3.30
CA LEU A 31 5.00 0.19 4.46
C LEU A 31 5.35 0.88 5.80
N GLN A 32 6.50 1.56 5.91
CA GLN A 32 6.81 2.36 7.11
C GLN A 32 5.81 3.51 7.32
N LYS A 33 5.22 4.06 6.25
CA LYS A 33 4.17 5.10 6.35
C LYS A 33 2.86 4.55 6.92
N MET A 34 2.69 3.22 6.95
CA MET A 34 1.52 2.53 7.49
C MET A 34 1.68 2.13 8.97
N VAL A 35 2.82 2.41 9.61
CA VAL A 35 3.02 2.10 11.03
C VAL A 35 1.94 2.79 11.89
N GLY A 36 1.27 2.02 12.75
CA GLY A 36 0.15 2.49 13.56
C GLY A 36 -1.22 2.39 12.89
N TYR A 37 -1.27 1.88 11.66
CA TYR A 37 -2.49 1.48 10.98
C TYR A 37 -2.63 -0.05 11.01
N THR A 38 -3.85 -0.54 10.80
CA THR A 38 -4.19 -1.96 10.73
C THR A 38 -4.88 -2.21 9.39
N ILE A 39 -4.53 -3.31 8.73
CA ILE A 39 -5.23 -3.77 7.54
C ILE A 39 -6.65 -4.13 7.98
N ILE A 40 -7.63 -3.48 7.38
CA ILE A 40 -9.04 -3.77 7.64
C ILE A 40 -9.67 -4.58 6.51
N GLU A 41 -9.14 -4.45 5.29
CA GLU A 41 -9.69 -5.08 4.10
C GLU A 41 -8.70 -5.07 2.93
N ALA A 42 -8.95 -5.94 1.94
CA ALA A 42 -8.31 -5.93 0.63
C ALA A 42 -9.41 -6.00 -0.43
N ALA A 43 -9.32 -5.20 -1.48
CA ALA A 43 -10.30 -5.09 -2.55
C ALA A 43 -9.62 -4.76 -3.88
N THR A 44 -10.33 -4.82 -4.99
CA THR A 44 -9.77 -4.49 -6.32
C THR A 44 -10.37 -3.21 -6.88
N VAL A 45 -9.60 -2.46 -7.67
CA VAL A 45 -10.10 -1.28 -8.38
C VAL A 45 -11.08 -1.72 -9.47
N GLU A 46 -12.37 -1.48 -9.27
CA GLU A 46 -13.40 -1.66 -10.31
C GLU A 46 -13.33 -0.49 -11.31
N LYS A 47 -13.20 0.74 -10.80
CA LYS A 47 -13.21 1.95 -11.61
C LYS A 47 -12.47 3.11 -10.96
N VAL A 48 -11.80 3.91 -11.80
CA VAL A 48 -11.22 5.20 -11.42
C VAL A 48 -12.01 6.33 -12.09
N SER A 49 -12.28 7.41 -11.35
CA SER A 49 -12.90 8.63 -11.91
C SER A 49 -12.35 9.90 -11.27
N ASP A 50 -12.50 11.05 -11.91
CA ASP A 50 -12.02 12.32 -11.34
C ASP A 50 -13.03 12.88 -10.33
N ALA A 51 -12.54 13.28 -9.16
CA ALA A 51 -13.37 13.93 -8.15
C ALA A 51 -13.62 15.40 -8.51
N LYS A 52 -14.86 15.87 -8.32
CA LYS A 52 -15.15 17.32 -8.38
C LYS A 52 -14.39 18.02 -7.26
N GLY A 53 -13.44 18.87 -7.61
CA GLY A 53 -12.56 19.57 -6.65
C GLY A 53 -11.16 18.97 -6.50
N GLY A 54 -10.74 18.08 -7.40
CA GLY A 54 -9.37 17.53 -7.44
C GLY A 54 -9.23 16.18 -6.74
N GLY A 55 -8.24 15.40 -7.18
CA GLY A 55 -8.02 14.01 -6.79
C GLY A 55 -8.82 13.01 -7.63
N LYS A 56 -8.61 11.72 -7.34
CA LYS A 56 -9.27 10.58 -7.97
C LYS A 56 -10.24 9.92 -7.01
N LEU A 57 -11.36 9.42 -7.52
CA LEU A 57 -12.27 8.51 -6.85
C LEU A 57 -11.93 7.10 -7.30
N LEU A 58 -11.49 6.27 -6.36
CA LEU A 58 -11.33 4.84 -6.53
C LEU A 58 -12.62 4.16 -6.08
N ILE A 59 -13.29 3.50 -7.01
CA ILE A 59 -14.45 2.64 -6.76
C ILE A 59 -13.93 1.22 -6.76
N LEU A 60 -14.08 0.54 -5.63
CA LEU A 60 -13.61 -0.82 -5.43
C LEU A 60 -14.74 -1.82 -5.66
N ASP A 61 -14.37 -3.06 -5.99
CA ASP A 61 -15.31 -4.16 -6.26
C ASP A 61 -16.22 -4.54 -5.07
N ASN A 62 -15.78 -4.24 -3.85
CA ASN A 62 -16.59 -4.37 -2.63
C ASN A 62 -17.62 -3.25 -2.45
N GLY A 63 -17.72 -2.30 -3.40
CA GLY A 63 -18.66 -1.17 -3.38
C GLY A 63 -18.13 0.08 -2.68
N SER A 64 -17.00 0.00 -1.96
CA SER A 64 -16.42 1.15 -1.26
C SER A 64 -15.86 2.17 -2.24
N ILE A 65 -16.03 3.47 -1.91
CA ILE A 65 -15.55 4.57 -2.72
C ILE A 65 -14.62 5.44 -1.89
N TYR A 66 -13.38 5.59 -2.37
CA TYR A 66 -12.37 6.40 -1.73
C TYR A 66 -11.97 7.58 -2.60
N LYS A 67 -11.90 8.77 -2.01
CA LYS A 67 -11.20 9.91 -2.60
C LYS A 67 -9.74 9.87 -2.21
N VAL A 68 -8.86 9.96 -3.21
CA VAL A 68 -7.42 9.79 -3.06
C VAL A 68 -6.70 10.83 -3.92
N ASP A 69 -5.64 11.44 -3.40
CA ASP A 69 -4.76 12.29 -4.19
C ASP A 69 -3.63 11.45 -4.79
N LEU A 70 -3.92 10.84 -5.93
CA LEU A 70 -2.96 10.05 -6.70
C LEU A 70 -2.20 11.03 -7.61
N MET A 71 -1.11 11.61 -7.11
CA MET A 71 -0.37 12.65 -7.85
C MET A 71 -0.02 12.23 -9.29
N PHE A 72 0.69 11.10 -9.44
CA PHE A 72 1.20 10.58 -10.71
C PHE A 72 0.79 9.14 -10.99
N LEU A 73 0.06 8.51 -10.06
CA LEU A 73 -0.37 7.13 -10.17
C LEU A 73 -1.78 7.08 -10.79
N GLU A 74 -1.93 6.41 -11.92
CA GLU A 74 -3.25 6.10 -12.48
C GLU A 74 -3.43 4.58 -12.43
N PRO A 75 -3.95 4.05 -11.30
CA PRO A 75 -4.05 2.61 -11.11
C PRO A 75 -4.99 2.02 -12.14
N LEU A 76 -4.60 0.87 -12.67
CA LEU A 76 -5.40 0.16 -13.65
C LEU A 76 -6.63 -0.44 -12.98
N THR A 77 -7.64 -0.73 -13.80
CA THR A 77 -8.73 -1.60 -13.35
C THR A 77 -8.15 -2.98 -13.00
N MET A 78 -8.72 -3.62 -11.98
CA MET A 78 -8.23 -4.87 -11.37
C MET A 78 -6.93 -4.74 -10.56
N THR A 79 -6.42 -3.52 -10.31
CA THR A 79 -5.31 -3.33 -9.36
C THR A 79 -5.78 -3.68 -7.93
N ASP A 80 -5.01 -4.50 -7.23
CA ASP A 80 -5.23 -4.82 -5.82
C ASP A 80 -4.95 -3.61 -4.92
N VAL A 81 -5.85 -3.36 -3.97
CA VAL A 81 -5.77 -2.28 -3.00
C VAL A 81 -5.86 -2.86 -1.59
N ILE A 82 -4.88 -2.55 -0.74
CA ILE A 82 -4.93 -2.89 0.68
C ILE A 82 -5.39 -1.65 1.46
N ILE A 83 -6.44 -1.81 2.25
CA ILE A 83 -7.07 -0.73 3.01
C ILE A 83 -6.58 -0.80 4.46
N PHE A 84 -5.99 0.31 4.91
CA PHE A 84 -5.46 0.49 6.26
C PHE A 84 -6.29 1.54 7.00
N ALA A 85 -6.66 1.25 8.25
CA ALA A 85 -7.29 2.23 9.14
C ALA A 85 -6.46 2.44 10.40
N LYS A 86 -6.45 3.67 10.91
CA LYS A 86 -5.71 3.99 12.13
C LYS A 86 -6.29 3.24 13.32
N ARG A 87 -5.43 2.48 14.01
CA ARG A 87 -5.79 1.84 15.27
C ARG A 87 -5.52 2.82 16.41
N TYR A 88 -6.57 3.22 17.11
CA TYR A 88 -6.44 4.06 18.31
C TYR A 88 -6.27 3.20 19.57
N THR A 89 -5.37 3.61 20.47
CA THR A 89 -5.28 2.99 21.81
C THR A 89 -6.47 3.42 22.67
N LYS A 90 -6.74 2.71 23.77
CA LYS A 90 -7.83 3.07 24.71
C LYS A 90 -7.67 4.50 25.23
N GLU A 91 -6.46 4.89 25.61
CA GLU A 91 -6.12 6.24 26.08
C GLU A 91 -6.37 7.30 25.00
N GLN A 92 -5.98 7.02 23.75
CA GLN A 92 -6.23 7.93 22.64
C GLN A 92 -7.72 8.08 22.35
N LEU A 93 -8.48 6.98 22.41
CA LEU A 93 -9.94 7.01 22.26
C LEU A 93 -10.61 7.84 23.35
N GLU A 94 -10.14 7.78 24.60
CA GLU A 94 -10.66 8.59 25.69
C GLU A 94 -10.38 10.08 25.50
N ILE A 95 -9.17 10.45 25.06
CA ILE A 95 -8.81 11.83 24.75
C ILE A 95 -9.64 12.36 23.58
N ILE A 96 -9.78 11.56 22.52
CA ILE A 96 -10.54 11.90 21.32
C ILE A 96 -12.03 12.09 21.67
N ARG A 97 -12.64 11.14 22.38
CA ARG A 97 -14.05 11.22 22.80
C ARG A 97 -14.33 12.45 23.67
N LYS A 98 -13.37 12.86 24.52
CA LYS A 98 -13.48 14.09 25.32
C LYS A 98 -13.34 15.37 24.49
N LYS A 99 -12.53 15.37 23.43
CA LYS A 99 -12.26 16.55 22.59
C LYS A 99 -13.19 16.69 21.39
N SER A 100 -13.79 15.61 20.91
CA SER A 100 -14.77 15.60 19.83
C SER A 100 -15.78 14.47 20.05
N PRO A 101 -17.02 14.80 20.46
CA PRO A 101 -18.08 13.81 20.63
C PRO A 101 -18.60 13.26 19.30
N GLN A 102 -18.32 13.94 18.18
CA GLN A 102 -18.41 13.37 16.84
C GLN A 102 -17.14 12.56 16.62
N PHE A 103 -17.28 11.23 16.47
CA PHE A 103 -16.17 10.31 16.24
C PHE A 103 -15.24 10.86 15.14
N PRO A 104 -13.91 10.80 15.31
CA PRO A 104 -13.01 11.30 14.29
C PRO A 104 -13.26 10.51 13.01
N GLU A 105 -13.29 11.22 11.88
CA GLU A 105 -13.16 10.60 10.57
C GLU A 105 -12.00 9.60 10.63
N ALA A 106 -12.29 8.34 10.33
CA ALA A 106 -11.28 7.31 10.36
C ALA A 106 -10.15 7.72 9.41
N LYS A 107 -8.93 7.86 9.92
CA LYS A 107 -7.77 8.09 9.06
C LYS A 107 -7.53 6.80 8.28
N ILE A 108 -7.76 6.85 6.97
CA ILE A 108 -7.62 5.72 6.06
C ILE A 108 -6.40 5.95 5.18
N LYS A 109 -5.64 4.88 4.96
CA LYS A 109 -4.59 4.83 3.95
C LYS A 109 -4.83 3.66 3.01
N LEU A 110 -4.54 3.87 1.74
CA LEU A 110 -4.59 2.83 0.72
C LEU A 110 -3.18 2.52 0.27
N LEU A 111 -2.86 1.24 0.14
CA LEU A 111 -1.67 0.79 -0.56
C LEU A 111 -2.09 0.35 -1.96
N VAL A 112 -1.63 1.07 -2.98
CA VAL A 112 -1.93 0.85 -4.39
C VAL A 112 -0.61 0.82 -5.15
N ASP A 113 -0.34 -0.23 -5.93
CA ASP A 113 0.91 -0.39 -6.70
C ASP A 113 2.20 -0.19 -5.86
N ASN A 114 2.18 -0.62 -4.60
CA ASN A 114 3.22 -0.44 -3.58
C ASN A 114 3.39 0.98 -3.03
N GLU A 115 2.55 1.95 -3.41
CA GLU A 115 2.57 3.30 -2.88
C GLU A 115 1.44 3.54 -1.88
N ALA A 116 1.78 4.24 -0.78
CA ALA A 116 0.85 4.53 0.29
C ALA A 116 0.23 5.92 0.12
N PHE A 117 -1.11 5.97 0.01
CA PHE A 117 -1.87 7.21 -0.14
C PHE A 117 -2.78 7.45 1.05
N ASP A 118 -2.92 8.71 1.46
CA ASP A 118 -4.02 9.12 2.34
C ASP A 118 -5.34 9.11 1.55
N ALA A 119 -6.39 8.59 2.19
CA ALA A 119 -7.69 8.44 1.54
C ALA A 119 -8.84 8.83 2.47
N GLU A 120 -9.92 9.28 1.85
CA GLU A 120 -11.18 9.63 2.51
C GLU A 120 -12.27 8.70 1.98
N LEU A 121 -12.99 8.02 2.89
CA LEU A 121 -14.16 7.22 2.50
C LEU A 121 -15.31 8.18 2.18
N VAL A 122 -15.74 8.20 0.92
CA VAL A 122 -16.81 9.10 0.46
C VAL A 122 -18.16 8.40 0.32
N GLY A 123 -18.20 7.07 0.33
CA GLY A 123 -19.44 6.30 0.28
C GLY A 123 -19.26 4.81 0.13
N ASN A 124 -20.38 4.11 0.10
CA ASN A 124 -20.50 2.69 -0.23
C ASN A 124 -21.68 2.51 -1.19
N ARG A 125 -21.53 1.67 -2.21
CA ARG A 125 -22.58 1.39 -3.21
C ARG A 125 -23.62 0.40 -2.72
#